data_AF-A0A7C3V634-F1
#
_entry.id   AF-A0A7C3V634-F1
#
_cell.length_a   1.000
_cell.length_b   1.000
_cell.length_c   1.000
_cell.angle_alpha   90.00
_cell.angle_beta   90.00
_cell.angle_gamma   90.00
#
_symmetry.space_group_name_H-M   'P 1'
#
loop_
_entity.id
_entity.type
_entity.pdbx_description
1 polymer ?
#
loop_
_entity_poly.entity_id
_entity_poly.type
_entity_poly.pdbx_seq_one_letter_code
_entity_poly.pdbx_strand_id
1 'polypeptide(L)'
;MRLNVLISRDNEVRIVSNISRHNWYEQLKRVCLSICLNEPMNLSVLEKVIATSMFYGGLGIYVVNRDSVSILSLDFVNKRKHYFYVLPSDFNTNFDKARLEDWVILQFALREGDSDLLLSVCNNAFREKGMCKIITSHGLLRISDREICEDNWIRIIPDNAPLRHVISVS
;
A
#
# COMPACT_ATOMS: atom_id res chain seq x y z
N MET A 1 5.60 8.25 -8.38
CA MET A 1 6.19 7.03 -8.97
C MET A 1 5.15 6.36 -9.84
N ARG A 2 5.53 5.88 -11.02
CA ARG A 2 4.60 5.29 -12.01
C ARG A 2 5.30 4.20 -12.81
N LEU A 3 4.59 3.10 -13.01
CA LEU A 3 4.93 2.03 -13.94
C LEU A 3 3.75 1.87 -14.91
N ASN A 4 4.02 1.84 -16.21
CA ASN A 4 3.03 1.60 -17.25
C ASN A 4 3.39 0.33 -18.00
N VAL A 5 2.41 -0.55 -18.16
CA VAL A 5 2.48 -1.71 -19.05
C VAL A 5 1.68 -1.37 -20.29
N LEU A 6 2.31 -1.48 -21.46
CA LEU A 6 1.70 -1.28 -22.77
C LEU A 6 1.74 -2.62 -23.49
N ILE A 7 0.59 -3.08 -23.98
CA ILE A 7 0.46 -4.32 -24.74
C ILE A 7 0.01 -3.93 -26.15
N SER A 8 0.79 -4.31 -27.15
CA SER A 8 0.43 -4.09 -28.56
C SER A 8 -0.63 -5.10 -29.00
N ARG A 9 -1.23 -4.89 -30.18
CA ARG A 9 -2.17 -5.86 -30.78
C ARG A 9 -1.51 -7.20 -31.11
N ASP A 10 -0.19 -7.20 -31.29
CA ASP A 10 0.62 -8.39 -31.57
C ASP A 10 1.15 -9.05 -30.28
N ASN A 11 0.55 -8.72 -29.12
CA ASN A 11 0.97 -9.16 -27.79
C ASN A 11 2.40 -8.76 -27.38
N GLU A 12 2.99 -7.73 -28.01
CA GLU A 12 4.28 -7.20 -27.57
C GLU A 12 4.11 -6.38 -26.29
N VAL A 13 4.88 -6.71 -25.27
CA VAL A 13 4.85 -6.03 -23.97
C VAL A 13 5.95 -5.00 -23.88
N ARG A 14 5.59 -3.74 -23.65
CA ARG A 14 6.52 -2.64 -23.36
C ARG A 14 6.24 -2.07 -21.98
N ILE A 15 7.30 -1.90 -21.19
CA ILE A 15 7.22 -1.36 -19.82
C ILE A 15 7.93 -0.01 -19.76
N VAL A 16 7.23 1.01 -19.25
CA VAL A 16 7.77 2.36 -19.07
C VAL A 16 7.61 2.77 -17.61
N SER A 17 8.72 3.03 -16.92
CA SER A 17 8.75 3.29 -15.48
C SER A 17 9.67 4.47 -15.14
N ASN A 18 9.29 5.25 -14.13
CA ASN A 18 10.17 6.25 -13.49
C ASN A 18 10.57 5.85 -12.05
N ILE A 19 10.37 4.59 -11.70
CA ILE A 19 10.72 4.04 -10.39
C ILE A 19 12.22 3.75 -10.40
N SER A 20 12.98 4.58 -9.68
CA SER A 20 14.44 4.47 -9.62
C SER A 20 14.95 3.31 -8.77
N ARG A 21 14.16 2.85 -7.79
CA ARG A 21 14.55 1.73 -6.93
C ARG A 21 14.24 0.39 -7.60
N HIS A 22 15.28 -0.38 -7.88
CA HIS A 22 15.19 -1.64 -8.61
C HIS A 22 14.21 -2.65 -7.99
N ASN A 23 14.24 -2.82 -6.65
CA ASN A 23 13.36 -3.76 -5.95
C ASN A 23 11.88 -3.39 -6.08
N TRP A 24 11.55 -2.10 -5.97
CA TRP A 24 10.19 -1.60 -6.17
C TRP A 24 9.75 -1.78 -7.62
N TYR A 25 10.65 -1.49 -8.56
CA TYR A 25 10.40 -1.66 -9.98
C TYR A 25 10.08 -3.11 -10.33
N GLU A 26 10.91 -4.08 -9.92
CA GLU A 26 10.69 -5.49 -10.26
C GLU A 26 9.41 -6.03 -9.61
N GLN A 27 9.10 -5.69 -8.36
CA GLN A 27 7.86 -6.15 -7.73
C GLN A 27 6.62 -5.58 -8.42
N LEU A 28 6.57 -4.26 -8.64
CA LEU A 28 5.43 -3.63 -9.30
C LEU A 28 5.29 -4.09 -10.75
N LYS A 29 6.41 -4.32 -11.44
CA LYS A 29 6.45 -4.93 -12.77
C LYS A 29 5.79 -6.31 -12.76
N ARG A 30 6.18 -7.21 -11.85
CA ARG A 30 5.57 -8.56 -11.75
C ARG A 30 4.07 -8.47 -11.49
N VAL A 31 3.65 -7.69 -10.49
CA VAL A 31 2.23 -7.52 -10.15
C VAL A 31 1.44 -6.97 -11.33
N CYS A 32 1.91 -5.89 -11.96
CA CYS A 32 1.22 -5.27 -13.10
C CYS A 32 1.15 -6.21 -14.31
N LEU A 33 2.22 -6.93 -14.63
CA LEU A 33 2.20 -7.92 -15.72
C LEU A 33 1.20 -9.04 -15.47
N SER A 34 1.18 -9.61 -14.25
CA SER A 34 0.21 -10.65 -13.90
C SER A 34 -1.23 -10.18 -13.99
N ILE A 35 -1.51 -8.93 -13.61
CA ILE A 35 -2.85 -8.32 -13.78
C ILE A 35 -3.18 -8.16 -15.27
N CYS A 36 -2.27 -7.56 -16.05
CA CYS A 36 -2.53 -7.25 -17.46
C CYS A 36 -2.68 -8.50 -18.34
N LEU A 37 -1.91 -9.55 -18.06
CA LEU A 37 -1.94 -10.80 -18.83
C LEU A 37 -2.98 -11.80 -18.30
N ASN A 38 -3.63 -11.49 -17.17
CA ASN A 38 -4.54 -12.42 -16.47
C ASN A 38 -3.87 -13.78 -16.13
N GLU A 39 -2.55 -13.76 -15.93
CA GLU A 39 -1.71 -14.92 -15.59
C GLU A 39 -1.15 -14.73 -14.17
N PRO A 40 -1.85 -15.20 -13.12
CA PRO A 40 -1.41 -15.03 -11.74
C PRO A 40 -0.28 -16.00 -11.33
N MET A 41 0.33 -16.72 -12.27
CA MET A 41 1.26 -17.80 -11.94
C MET A 41 2.59 -17.23 -11.44
N ASN A 42 2.97 -17.66 -10.22
CA ASN A 42 4.16 -17.28 -9.45
C ASN A 42 4.13 -15.97 -8.63
N LEU A 43 2.95 -15.39 -8.37
CA LEU A 43 2.86 -14.31 -7.37
C LEU A 43 3.05 -14.84 -5.94
N SER A 44 3.90 -14.18 -5.16
CA SER A 44 3.96 -14.36 -3.71
C SER A 44 2.64 -13.94 -3.06
N VAL A 45 2.42 -14.35 -1.80
CA VAL A 45 1.25 -13.95 -1.00
C VAL A 45 1.04 -12.44 -1.02
N LEU A 46 2.10 -11.66 -0.76
CA LEU A 46 2.01 -10.20 -0.71
C LEU A 46 1.64 -9.62 -2.07
N GLU A 47 2.20 -10.16 -3.15
CA GLU A 47 1.86 -9.73 -4.50
C GLU A 47 0.42 -10.08 -4.88
N LYS A 48 -0.10 -11.21 -4.42
CA LYS A 48 -1.52 -11.56 -4.57
C LYS A 48 -2.42 -10.55 -3.86
N VAL A 49 -2.08 -10.16 -2.62
CA VAL A 49 -2.81 -9.11 -1.87
C VAL A 49 -2.81 -7.80 -2.65
N ILE A 50 -1.66 -7.37 -3.17
CA ILE A 50 -1.55 -6.12 -3.94
C ILE A 50 -2.40 -6.22 -5.22
N ALA A 51 -2.30 -7.33 -5.96
CA ALA A 51 -3.01 -7.52 -7.21
C ALA A 51 -4.54 -7.51 -7.04
N THR A 52 -5.05 -8.12 -5.96
CA THR A 52 -6.50 -8.16 -5.70
C THR A 52 -7.04 -6.89 -5.07
N SER A 53 -6.21 -6.16 -4.31
CA SER A 53 -6.61 -4.90 -3.64
C SER A 53 -6.52 -3.66 -4.52
N MET A 54 -5.80 -3.72 -5.65
CA MET A 54 -5.60 -2.59 -6.58
C MET A 54 -6.88 -1.93 -7.06
N PHE A 55 -8.04 -2.60 -6.95
CA PHE A 55 -9.34 -2.10 -7.39
C PHE A 55 -10.09 -1.24 -6.37
N TYR A 56 -9.74 -1.34 -5.09
CA TYR A 56 -10.55 -0.81 -4.00
C TYR A 56 -9.93 0.41 -3.29
N GLY A 57 -8.62 0.61 -3.43
CA GLY A 57 -7.90 1.68 -2.74
C GLY A 57 -7.95 1.57 -1.21
N GLY A 58 -7.49 2.61 -0.52
CA GLY A 58 -7.58 2.77 0.93
C GLY A 58 -6.54 1.99 1.72
N LEU A 59 -6.91 1.62 2.96
CA LEU A 59 -6.15 0.72 3.82
C LEU A 59 -6.95 -0.57 4.00
N GLY A 60 -6.28 -1.72 3.85
CA GLY A 60 -6.89 -3.03 4.04
C GLY A 60 -6.11 -3.93 4.97
N ILE A 61 -6.84 -4.75 5.71
CA ILE A 61 -6.33 -5.85 6.54
C ILE A 61 -6.73 -7.15 5.85
N TYR A 62 -5.78 -8.05 5.67
CA TYR A 62 -5.96 -9.29 4.93
C TYR A 62 -5.52 -10.49 5.77
N VAL A 63 -6.27 -11.57 5.67
CA VAL A 63 -5.90 -12.88 6.22
C VAL A 63 -5.31 -13.70 5.09
N VAL A 64 -4.09 -14.17 5.31
CA VAL A 64 -3.38 -15.06 4.39
C VAL A 64 -3.55 -16.49 4.88
N ASN A 65 -4.14 -17.32 4.03
CA ASN A 65 -4.14 -18.77 4.16
C ASN A 65 -3.14 -19.37 3.17
N ARG A 66 -2.86 -20.68 3.29
CA ARG A 66 -1.91 -21.41 2.43
C ARG A 66 -2.14 -21.15 0.94
N ASP A 67 -3.40 -21.15 0.52
CA ASP A 67 -3.78 -21.07 -0.90
C ASP A 67 -4.67 -19.87 -1.24
N SER A 68 -5.05 -19.05 -0.26
CA SER A 68 -5.99 -17.94 -0.46
C SER A 68 -5.63 -16.70 0.36
N VAL A 69 -6.11 -15.56 -0.13
CA VAL A 69 -6.06 -14.27 0.56
C VAL A 69 -7.50 -13.82 0.74
N SER A 70 -7.91 -13.57 1.99
CA SER A 70 -9.25 -13.08 2.33
C SER A 70 -9.15 -11.66 2.88
N ILE A 71 -10.09 -10.80 2.50
CA ILE A 71 -10.17 -9.43 3.02
C ILE A 71 -10.85 -9.50 4.39
N LEU A 72 -10.17 -9.04 5.44
CA LEU A 72 -10.76 -8.89 6.77
C LEU A 72 -11.46 -7.53 6.89
N SER A 73 -10.79 -6.49 6.42
CA SER A 73 -11.31 -5.13 6.40
C SER A 73 -10.68 -4.34 5.26
N LEU A 74 -11.43 -3.38 4.71
CA LEU A 74 -10.99 -2.49 3.65
C LEU A 74 -11.73 -1.17 3.77
N ASP A 75 -10.99 -0.12 4.11
CA ASP A 75 -11.57 1.17 4.47
C ASP A 75 -10.92 2.30 3.69
N PHE A 76 -11.72 3.32 3.40
CA PHE A 76 -11.22 4.59 2.88
C PHE A 76 -10.37 5.29 3.95
N VAL A 77 -9.44 6.13 3.51
CA VAL A 77 -8.60 6.92 4.41
C VAL A 77 -8.98 8.40 4.33
N ASN A 78 -9.26 9.06 5.44
CA ASN A 78 -9.55 10.49 5.47
C ASN A 78 -8.29 11.33 5.17
N LYS A 79 -8.16 11.75 3.90
CA LYS A 79 -6.98 12.50 3.40
C LYS A 79 -6.92 13.97 3.85
N ARG A 80 -7.96 14.48 4.52
CA ARG A 80 -8.02 15.90 4.93
C ARG A 80 -7.31 16.16 6.26
N LYS A 81 -7.18 15.13 7.10
CA LYS A 81 -6.67 15.24 8.47
C LYS A 81 -5.25 14.73 8.64
N HIS A 82 -4.81 13.84 7.76
CA HIS A 82 -3.53 13.17 7.90
C HIS A 82 -2.73 13.20 6.61
N TYR A 83 -1.41 13.29 6.78
CA TYR A 83 -0.40 13.25 5.75
C TYR A 83 0.36 11.92 5.83
N PHE A 84 0.63 11.34 4.67
CA PHE A 84 1.30 10.05 4.54
C PHE A 84 2.61 10.24 3.81
N TYR A 85 3.66 9.61 4.32
CA TYR A 85 4.98 9.67 3.74
C TYR A 85 5.62 8.30 3.75
N VAL A 86 6.38 7.98 2.71
CA VAL A 86 7.25 6.81 2.71
C VAL A 86 8.69 7.26 2.63
N LEU A 87 9.53 6.67 3.48
CA LEU A 87 10.97 6.67 3.29
C LEU A 87 11.34 5.33 2.67
N PRO A 88 11.62 5.28 1.35
CA PRO A 88 11.88 4.02 0.68
C PRO A 88 13.18 3.38 1.15
N SER A 89 13.16 2.06 1.37
CA SER A 89 14.35 1.26 1.64
C SER A 89 14.37 0.01 0.77
N ASP A 90 15.43 -0.79 0.93
CA ASP A 90 15.45 -2.17 0.46
C ASP A 90 14.43 -3.02 1.20
N PHE A 91 14.16 -4.21 0.63
CA PHE A 91 13.14 -5.10 1.13
C PHE A 91 13.44 -5.53 2.56
N ASN A 92 12.50 -5.25 3.47
CA ASN A 92 12.63 -5.59 4.88
C ASN A 92 11.69 -6.75 5.22
N THR A 93 12.17 -7.71 6.01
CA THR A 93 11.41 -8.84 6.56
C THR A 93 11.24 -8.77 8.07
N ASN A 94 11.93 -7.82 8.72
CA ASN A 94 11.83 -7.59 10.15
C ASN A 94 10.76 -6.52 10.42
N PHE A 95 9.57 -6.97 10.80
CA PHE A 95 8.41 -6.13 11.05
C PHE A 95 8.14 -5.99 12.54
N ASP A 96 7.68 -4.81 12.95
CA ASP A 96 7.17 -4.61 14.29
C ASP A 96 5.97 -5.51 14.54
N LYS A 97 5.94 -6.17 15.71
CA LYS A 97 4.81 -7.00 16.13
C LYS A 97 3.74 -6.10 16.76
N ALA A 98 2.80 -5.62 15.96
CA ALA A 98 1.55 -5.04 16.44
C ALA A 98 0.45 -6.12 16.49
N ARG A 99 -0.48 -6.00 17.44
CA ARG A 99 -1.61 -6.93 17.54
C ARG A 99 -2.66 -6.59 16.48
N LEU A 100 -3.55 -7.53 16.18
CA LEU A 100 -4.62 -7.30 15.21
C LEU A 100 -5.51 -6.12 15.62
N GLU A 101 -5.80 -6.00 16.91
CA GLU A 101 -6.62 -4.91 17.46
C GLU A 101 -5.98 -3.54 17.19
N ASP A 102 -4.65 -3.45 17.26
CA ASP A 102 -3.93 -2.20 17.02
C ASP A 102 -4.06 -1.80 15.52
N TRP A 103 -4.03 -2.77 14.60
CA TRP A 103 -4.29 -2.51 13.18
C TRP A 103 -5.73 -2.08 12.89
N VAL A 104 -6.71 -2.72 13.56
CA VAL A 104 -8.13 -2.37 13.43
C VAL A 104 -8.40 -0.96 13.95
N ILE A 105 -7.83 -0.61 15.11
CA ILE A 105 -7.96 0.75 15.68
C ILE A 105 -7.30 1.78 14.77
N LEU A 106 -6.10 1.49 14.24
CA LEU A 106 -5.44 2.36 13.28
C LEU A 106 -6.31 2.59 12.04
N GLN A 107 -6.86 1.52 11.47
CA GLN A 107 -7.71 1.62 10.29
C GLN A 107 -8.96 2.48 10.55
N PHE A 108 -9.64 2.26 11.69
CA PHE A 108 -10.79 3.06 12.09
C PHE A 108 -10.42 4.54 12.30
N ALA A 109 -9.32 4.82 13.00
CA ALA A 109 -8.85 6.19 13.22
C ALA A 109 -8.57 6.94 11.90
N LEU A 110 -7.90 6.27 10.96
CA LEU A 110 -7.61 6.83 9.63
C LEU A 110 -8.86 7.07 8.80
N ARG A 111 -9.86 6.20 8.92
CA ARG A 111 -11.16 6.33 8.23
C ARG A 111 -11.93 7.54 8.74
N GLU A 112 -12.09 7.66 10.05
CA GLU A 112 -12.85 8.76 10.65
C GLU A 112 -12.06 10.09 10.62
N GLY A 113 -10.73 10.01 10.53
CA GLY A 113 -9.84 11.16 10.69
C GLY A 113 -9.72 11.60 12.15
N ASP A 114 -9.79 10.63 13.07
CA ASP A 114 -9.70 10.82 14.52
C ASP A 114 -8.23 10.86 14.95
N SER A 115 -7.72 12.08 15.18
CA SER A 115 -6.33 12.30 15.58
C SER A 115 -6.02 11.75 16.97
N ASP A 116 -6.96 11.78 17.91
CA ASP A 116 -6.70 11.34 19.29
C ASP A 116 -6.55 9.82 19.34
N LEU A 117 -7.43 9.11 18.62
CA LEU A 117 -7.35 7.67 18.50
C LEU A 117 -6.11 7.24 17.70
N LEU A 118 -5.77 7.96 16.63
CA LEU A 118 -4.54 7.74 15.87
C LEU A 118 -3.32 7.87 16.80
N LEU A 119 -3.21 8.95 17.55
CA LEU A 119 -2.10 9.18 18.48
C LEU A 119 -2.01 8.10 19.55
N SER A 120 -3.15 7.68 20.10
CA SER A 120 -3.23 6.61 21.09
C SER A 120 -2.62 5.30 20.55
N VAL A 121 -3.03 4.87 19.36
CA VAL A 121 -2.50 3.63 18.77
C VAL A 121 -1.05 3.78 18.31
N CYS A 122 -0.65 4.95 17.79
CA CYS A 122 0.74 5.22 17.41
C CYS A 122 1.68 5.12 18.62
N ASN A 123 1.32 5.72 19.75
CA ASN A 123 2.16 5.71 20.96
C ASN A 123 2.31 4.30 21.54
N ASN A 124 1.26 3.48 21.46
CA ASN A 124 1.23 2.15 22.06
C ASN A 124 1.90 1.08 21.18
N ALA A 125 1.62 1.09 19.87
CA ALA A 125 2.01 0.00 18.96
C ALA A 125 3.12 0.40 17.97
N PHE A 126 3.17 1.67 17.54
CA PHE A 126 4.02 2.13 16.43
C PHE A 126 5.12 3.14 16.84
N ARG A 127 5.31 3.29 18.16
CA ARG A 127 6.46 3.89 18.89
C ARG A 127 7.15 5.11 18.25
N GLU A 128 6.39 6.16 17.96
CA GLU A 128 6.95 7.51 17.77
C GLU A 128 5.99 8.55 18.40
N LYS A 129 6.50 9.48 19.20
CA LYS A 129 5.64 10.49 19.85
C LYS A 129 5.07 11.44 18.79
N GLY A 130 3.75 11.50 18.71
CA GLY A 130 3.06 12.43 17.82
C GLY A 130 2.93 11.97 16.36
N MET A 131 3.43 10.78 16.02
CA MET A 131 3.40 10.24 14.66
C MET A 131 3.33 8.71 14.70
N CYS A 132 2.71 8.09 13.70
CA CYS A 132 2.85 6.65 13.50
C CYS A 132 4.05 6.39 12.59
N LYS A 133 4.95 5.50 13.00
CA LYS A 133 6.01 4.97 12.14
C LYS A 133 5.85 3.47 12.02
N ILE A 134 5.61 3.03 10.79
CA ILE A 134 5.27 1.65 10.50
C ILE A 134 6.36 1.12 9.58
N ILE A 135 7.05 0.06 10.03
CA ILE A 135 7.98 -0.67 9.18
C ILE A 135 7.18 -1.47 8.16
N THR A 136 7.43 -1.22 6.87
CA THR A 136 6.81 -1.92 5.75
C THR A 136 7.85 -2.73 4.99
N SER A 137 7.39 -3.59 4.09
CA SER A 137 8.27 -4.36 3.20
C SER A 137 9.08 -3.50 2.25
N HIS A 138 8.73 -2.22 2.07
CA HIS A 138 9.34 -1.31 1.08
C HIS A 138 9.99 -0.08 1.71
N GLY A 139 10.09 -0.03 3.03
CA GLY A 139 10.59 1.13 3.75
C GLY A 139 9.75 1.48 4.97
N LEU A 140 9.82 2.74 5.36
CA LEU A 140 9.10 3.25 6.52
C LEU A 140 7.90 4.06 6.05
N LEU A 141 6.71 3.68 6.48
CA LEU A 141 5.51 4.50 6.36
C LEU A 141 5.41 5.39 7.58
N ARG A 142 5.25 6.69 7.36
CA ARG A 142 4.95 7.68 8.39
C ARG A 142 3.58 8.29 8.15
N ILE A 143 2.82 8.42 9.24
CA ILE A 143 1.52 9.09 9.26
C ILE A 143 1.63 10.24 10.25
N SER A 144 1.31 11.45 9.80
CA SER A 144 1.39 12.68 10.59
C SER A 144 0.13 13.52 10.45
N ASP A 145 -0.21 14.28 11.48
CA ASP A 145 -1.26 15.30 11.49
C ASP A 145 -0.83 16.63 10.83
N ARG A 146 0.46 16.76 10.51
CA ARG A 146 1.06 17.94 9.91
C ARG A 146 1.94 17.56 8.72
N GLU A 147 2.19 18.55 7.87
CA GLU A 147 3.14 18.40 6.79
C GLU A 147 4.57 18.33 7.35
N ILE A 148 5.36 17.38 6.84
CA ILE A 148 6.78 17.27 7.14
C ILE A 148 7.60 17.67 5.90
N CYS A 149 8.67 18.41 6.13
CA CYS A 149 9.68 18.76 5.12
C CYS A 149 11.02 18.16 5.54
N GLU A 150 11.15 16.85 5.38
CA GLU A 150 12.40 16.10 5.61
C GLU A 150 12.90 15.50 4.30
N ASP A 151 14.21 15.50 4.10
CA ASP A 151 14.85 14.94 2.91
C ASP A 151 14.57 13.43 2.77
N ASN A 152 14.45 12.97 1.53
CA ASN A 152 14.23 11.57 1.13
C ASN A 152 12.85 10.96 1.47
N TRP A 153 11.97 11.69 2.16
CA TRP A 153 10.58 11.28 2.33
C TRP A 153 9.75 11.63 1.11
N ILE A 154 9.01 10.65 0.60
CA ILE A 154 8.10 10.82 -0.52
C ILE A 154 6.68 10.93 0.05
N ARG A 155 6.02 12.07 -0.20
CA ARG A 155 4.61 12.23 0.15
C ARG A 155 3.75 11.25 -0.67
N ILE A 156 2.94 10.47 0.04
CA ILE A 156 1.93 9.58 -0.54
C ILE A 156 0.57 10.22 -0.34
N ILE A 157 -0.26 10.15 -1.37
CA ILE A 157 -1.68 10.45 -1.26
C ILE A 157 -2.39 9.10 -1.35
N PRO A 158 -3.00 8.60 -0.26
CA PRO A 158 -3.77 7.35 -0.33
C PRO A 158 -4.77 7.45 -1.48
N ASP A 159 -4.86 6.43 -2.31
CA ASP A 159 -5.90 6.40 -3.32
C ASP A 159 -7.15 5.81 -2.69
N ASN A 160 -8.28 6.53 -2.67
CA ASN A 160 -9.53 6.05 -2.08
C ASN A 160 -10.50 5.60 -3.18
N ALA A 161 -10.06 5.45 -4.44
CA ALA A 161 -10.94 5.18 -5.56
C ALA A 161 -11.59 3.79 -5.41
N PRO A 162 -12.89 3.69 -5.11
CA PRO A 162 -13.57 2.41 -4.93
C PRO A 162 -14.04 1.80 -6.27
N LEU A 163 -13.88 2.56 -7.37
CA LEU A 163 -14.43 2.25 -8.69
C LEU A 163 -13.32 2.35 -9.76
N ARG A 164 -12.28 1.54 -9.65
CA ARG A 164 -11.42 1.24 -10.82
C ARG A 164 -12.07 0.10 -11.61
N HIS A 165 -13.30 0.30 -12.10
CA HIS A 165 -13.85 -0.62 -13.10
C HIS A 165 -13.02 -0.44 -14.37
N VAL A 166 -12.18 -1.42 -14.68
CA VAL A 166 -11.57 -1.53 -16.00
C VAL A 166 -12.71 -1.82 -16.97
N ILE A 167 -13.15 -0.80 -17.69
CA ILE A 167 -14.07 -0.98 -18.81
C ILE A 167 -13.23 -1.62 -19.92
N SER A 168 -13.41 -2.92 -20.15
CA SER A 168 -12.94 -3.56 -21.38
C SER A 168 -13.79 -3.01 -22.51
N VAL A 169 -13.23 -2.11 -23.32
CA VAL A 169 -13.88 -1.67 -24.55
C VAL A 169 -13.53 -2.73 -25.61
N SER A 170 -14.47 -3.65 -25.81
CA SER A 170 -14.46 -4.60 -26.93
C SER A 170 -14.81 -3.90 -28.24
#